data_AF-A0A815XV86-F1
#
_entry.id   AF-A0A815XV86-F1
#
_cell.length_a   1.000
_cell.length_b   1.000
_cell.length_c   1.000
_cell.angle_alpha   90.00
_cell.angle_beta   90.00
_cell.angle_gamma   90.00
#
_symmetry.space_group_name_H-M   'P 1'
#
loop_
_entity.id
_entity.type
_entity.pdbx_description
1 polymer ?
#
loop_
_entity_poly.entity_id
_entity_poly.type
_entity_poly.pdbx_seq_one_letter_code
_entity_poly.pdbx_strand_id
1 'polypeptide(L)'
;VSSILKNKEETVLNAWHYRKKIIDEYLQYISFKRNTDKVFVWIDEHDECFVSKLEELDINDEGYMDFVRALKEKKTMVRKLVERADVLVERSHSFAPLIKDTCNRLDSGFNDFFQKIMRINNKEEIDKEAGRKSDSSLEEKLEQQELNEGKRKAAKQRELIFNELLNTERAYVDSLSKCIQHYLGEMKQHPEEVPEFLRNKESILFLNIEEIHNFHKNLFLKDLERYEDSPEDVGHCFVTWAKQFHIYYVEYCKNNETCIKLLTQYRGPYFETIQHKYQIDTINSYLIKPVQRITKYELLLQRLMSCCEESKGEVKEGYDLMCSVPKKANDAMHLSYLEELEVCIYILSKIVY
;
A
#
# COMPACT_ATOMS: atom_id res chain seq x y z
N VAL A 1 -37.83 -18.67 12.95
CA VAL A 1 -36.41 -19.11 12.92
C VAL A 1 -35.50 -18.07 12.25
N SER A 2 -35.79 -17.61 11.01
CA SER A 2 -34.99 -16.61 10.28
C SER A 2 -34.79 -15.25 11.01
N SER A 3 -35.83 -14.70 11.64
CA SER A 3 -35.72 -13.43 12.39
C SER A 3 -34.85 -13.54 13.66
N ILE A 4 -34.84 -14.69 14.33
CA ILE A 4 -34.04 -14.93 15.54
C ILE A 4 -32.56 -15.10 15.18
N LEU A 5 -32.27 -15.71 14.03
CA LEU A 5 -30.91 -15.83 13.49
C LEU A 5 -30.34 -14.46 13.08
N LYS A 6 -31.10 -13.63 12.35
CA LYS A 6 -30.67 -12.26 12.00
C LYS A 6 -30.38 -11.41 13.23
N ASN A 7 -31.23 -11.49 14.25
CA ASN A 7 -31.05 -10.71 15.48
C ASN A 7 -29.82 -11.19 16.29
N LYS A 8 -29.53 -12.51 16.25
CA LYS A 8 -28.31 -13.07 16.83
C LYS A 8 -27.05 -12.66 16.06
N GLU A 9 -27.10 -12.65 14.72
CA GLU A 9 -26.00 -12.17 13.86
C GLU A 9 -25.71 -10.69 14.11
N GLU A 10 -26.72 -9.86 14.21
CA GLU A 10 -26.60 -8.42 14.47
C GLU A 10 -26.02 -8.15 15.88
N THR A 11 -26.40 -8.96 16.88
CA THR A 11 -25.84 -8.89 18.23
C THR A 11 -24.35 -9.26 18.24
N VAL A 12 -23.96 -10.30 17.50
CA VAL A 12 -22.55 -10.73 17.37
C VAL A 12 -21.73 -9.68 16.62
N LEU A 13 -22.28 -9.10 15.55
CA LEU A 13 -21.63 -8.05 14.77
C LEU A 13 -21.41 -6.78 15.60
N ASN A 14 -22.41 -6.37 16.38
CA ASN A 14 -22.30 -5.23 17.30
C ASN A 14 -21.27 -5.48 18.41
N ALA A 15 -21.25 -6.70 18.98
CA ALA A 15 -20.24 -7.08 19.97
C ALA A 15 -18.82 -7.09 19.36
N TRP A 16 -18.68 -7.49 18.10
CA TRP A 16 -17.42 -7.44 17.37
C TRP A 16 -16.97 -6.01 17.08
N HIS A 17 -17.85 -5.13 16.59
CA HIS A 17 -17.55 -3.72 16.34
C HIS A 17 -17.13 -3.00 17.62
N TYR A 18 -17.81 -3.28 18.74
CA TYR A 18 -17.46 -2.73 20.05
C TYR A 18 -16.08 -3.18 20.52
N ARG A 19 -15.78 -4.49 20.44
CA ARG A 19 -14.46 -5.04 20.79
C ARG A 19 -13.35 -4.50 19.87
N LYS A 20 -13.62 -4.40 18.57
CA LYS A 20 -12.69 -3.82 17.59
C LYS A 20 -12.37 -2.36 17.90
N LYS A 21 -13.40 -1.55 18.19
CA LYS A 21 -13.22 -0.15 18.60
C LYS A 21 -12.31 -0.03 19.81
N ILE A 22 -12.52 -0.85 20.85
CA ILE A 22 -11.67 -0.84 22.06
C ILE A 22 -10.22 -1.23 21.73
N ILE A 23 -10.00 -2.24 20.89
CA ILE A 23 -8.66 -2.66 20.47
C ILE A 23 -7.97 -1.56 19.67
N ASP A 24 -8.68 -0.91 18.75
CA ASP A 24 -8.15 0.18 17.94
C ASP A 24 -7.77 1.39 18.82
N GLU A 25 -8.61 1.74 19.81
CA GLU A 25 -8.30 2.78 20.81
C GLU A 25 -7.07 2.42 21.65
N TYR A 26 -6.93 1.16 22.05
CA TYR A 26 -5.78 0.68 22.82
C TYR A 26 -4.48 0.70 22.01
N LEU A 27 -4.53 0.33 20.73
CA LEU A 27 -3.38 0.39 19.82
C LEU A 27 -2.94 1.82 19.54
N GLN A 28 -3.88 2.75 19.39
CA GLN A 28 -3.60 4.18 19.24
C GLN A 28 -2.89 4.73 20.49
N TYR A 29 -3.37 4.36 21.69
CA TYR A 29 -2.73 4.73 22.94
C TYR A 29 -1.32 4.15 23.09
N ILE A 30 -1.10 2.87 22.77
CA ILE A 30 0.25 2.27 22.81
C ILE A 30 1.21 2.97 21.85
N SER A 31 0.75 3.27 20.64
CA SER A 31 1.56 3.98 19.64
C SER A 31 1.94 5.38 20.12
N PHE A 32 0.97 6.12 20.67
CA PHE A 32 1.18 7.43 21.25
C PHE A 32 2.18 7.39 22.42
N LYS A 33 2.00 6.47 23.37
CA LYS A 33 2.90 6.29 24.50
C LYS A 33 4.32 5.95 24.06
N ARG A 34 4.48 5.00 23.13
CA ARG A 34 5.79 4.61 22.59
C ARG A 34 6.52 5.77 21.92
N ASN A 35 5.80 6.66 21.22
CA ASN A 35 6.41 7.83 20.59
C ASN A 35 6.79 8.89 21.61
N THR A 36 6.00 9.04 22.66
CA THR A 36 6.29 9.95 23.79
C THR A 36 7.50 9.46 24.58
N ASP A 37 7.56 8.15 24.89
CA ASP A 37 8.70 7.52 25.59
C ASP A 37 10.01 7.71 24.82
N LYS A 38 9.98 7.64 23.48
CA LYS A 38 11.15 7.91 22.63
C LYS A 38 11.66 9.35 22.76
N VAL A 39 10.77 10.32 23.01
CA VAL A 39 11.20 11.71 23.22
C VAL A 39 11.79 11.87 24.62
N PHE A 40 11.20 11.26 25.64
CA PHE A 40 11.77 11.27 26.99
C PHE A 40 13.15 10.61 27.06
N VAL A 41 13.31 9.42 26.45
CA VAL A 41 14.62 8.77 26.35
C VAL A 41 15.63 9.66 25.63
N TRP A 42 15.21 10.36 24.57
CA TRP A 42 16.09 11.29 23.85
C TRP A 42 16.47 12.50 24.71
N ILE A 43 15.54 13.05 25.51
CA ILE A 43 15.86 14.11 26.48
C ILE A 43 16.88 13.59 27.49
N ASP A 44 16.64 12.43 28.11
CA ASP A 44 17.52 11.83 29.13
C ASP A 44 18.93 11.54 28.59
N GLU A 45 19.04 11.07 27.34
CA GLU A 45 20.33 10.83 26.67
C GLU A 45 21.14 12.13 26.48
N HIS A 46 20.49 13.30 26.47
CA HIS A 46 21.11 14.59 26.18
C HIS A 46 21.06 15.60 27.34
N ASP A 47 20.48 15.29 28.51
CA ASP A 47 20.18 16.27 29.57
C ASP A 47 21.39 16.70 30.44
N GLU A 48 22.35 15.82 30.73
CA GLU A 48 23.47 16.16 31.65
C GLU A 48 24.86 15.99 31.02
N CYS A 49 25.16 14.85 30.40
CA CYS A 49 26.50 14.57 29.87
C CYS A 49 26.78 15.36 28.57
N PHE A 50 25.75 15.57 27.74
CA PHE A 50 25.87 16.31 26.48
C PHE A 50 25.77 17.83 26.68
N VAL A 51 24.89 18.29 27.58
CA VAL A 51 24.81 19.70 28.01
C VAL A 51 26.14 20.22 28.55
N SER A 52 26.81 19.45 29.41
CA SER A 52 28.14 19.82 29.93
C SER A 52 29.21 19.88 28.84
N LYS A 53 29.06 19.06 27.79
CA LYS A 53 29.97 19.04 26.63
C LYS A 53 29.69 20.17 25.64
N LEU A 54 28.43 20.60 25.53
CA LEU A 54 27.98 21.75 24.76
C LEU A 54 28.49 23.07 25.33
N GLU A 55 28.72 23.17 26.64
CA GLU A 55 29.37 24.33 27.26
C GLU A 55 30.83 24.52 26.82
N GLU A 56 31.48 23.47 26.30
CA GLU A 56 32.88 23.47 25.84
C GLU A 56 33.04 23.54 24.32
N LEU A 57 31.96 23.34 23.55
CA LEU A 57 31.97 23.28 22.08
C LEU A 57 31.77 24.67 21.45
N ASP A 58 32.52 24.97 20.38
CA ASP A 58 32.36 26.20 19.60
C ASP A 58 31.02 26.17 18.83
N ILE A 59 30.34 27.31 18.72
CA ILE A 59 29.01 27.45 18.10
C ILE A 59 29.06 27.11 16.60
N ASN A 60 30.25 27.21 16.00
CA ASN A 60 30.52 26.85 14.61
C ASN A 60 30.93 25.37 14.41
N ASP A 61 30.96 24.57 15.48
CA ASP A 61 31.21 23.14 15.37
C ASP A 61 30.04 22.47 14.63
N GLU A 62 30.37 21.68 13.60
CA GLU A 62 29.39 20.97 12.78
C GLU A 62 28.49 20.05 13.63
N GLY A 63 29.04 19.47 14.71
CA GLY A 63 28.30 18.66 15.67
C GLY A 63 27.27 19.45 16.49
N TYR A 64 27.53 20.73 16.79
CA TYR A 64 26.56 21.62 17.45
C TYR A 64 25.41 21.95 16.50
N MET A 65 25.72 22.29 15.25
CA MET A 65 24.71 22.64 14.24
C MET A 65 23.81 21.46 13.88
N ASP A 66 24.37 20.25 13.80
CA ASP A 66 23.60 19.03 13.61
C ASP A 66 22.73 18.69 14.83
N PHE A 67 23.21 18.94 16.05
CA PHE A 67 22.40 18.79 17.25
C PHE A 67 21.24 19.80 17.31
N VAL A 68 21.47 21.07 16.97
CA VAL A 68 20.41 22.09 16.90
C VAL A 68 19.37 21.71 15.85
N ARG A 69 19.77 21.13 14.72
CA ARG A 69 18.85 20.58 13.72
C ARG A 69 18.02 19.45 14.30
N ALA A 70 18.65 18.47 14.95
CA ALA A 70 17.96 17.37 15.62
C ALA A 70 16.99 17.85 16.71
N LEU A 71 17.38 18.85 17.51
CA LEU A 71 16.53 19.47 18.53
C LEU A 71 15.28 20.12 17.92
N LYS A 72 15.43 20.86 16.81
CA LYS A 72 14.32 21.46 16.08
C LYS A 72 13.40 20.41 15.47
N GLU A 73 13.94 19.33 14.90
CA GLU A 73 13.15 18.19 14.41
C GLU A 73 12.34 17.54 15.52
N LYS A 74 12.94 17.35 16.71
CA LYS A 74 12.25 16.80 17.89
C LYS A 74 11.16 17.74 18.40
N LYS A 75 11.36 19.05 18.37
CA LYS A 75 10.33 20.05 18.71
C LYS A 75 9.10 19.93 17.80
N THR A 76 9.33 19.79 16.49
CA THR A 76 8.26 19.57 15.51
C THR A 76 7.53 18.24 15.74
N MET A 77 8.27 17.19 16.12
CA MET A 77 7.68 15.90 16.47
C MET A 77 6.80 15.99 17.73
N VAL A 78 7.26 16.69 18.78
CA VAL A 78 6.47 16.93 20.01
C VAL A 78 5.19 17.69 19.70
N ARG A 79 5.26 18.76 18.89
CA ARG A 79 4.08 19.53 18.46
C ARG A 79 3.04 18.65 17.76
N LYS A 80 3.46 17.83 16.80
CA LYS A 80 2.56 16.89 16.09
C LYS A 80 1.96 15.83 17.01
N LEU A 81 2.68 15.39 18.04
CA LEU A 81 2.16 14.46 19.04
C LEU A 81 1.09 15.11 19.91
N VAL A 82 1.29 16.38 20.30
CA VAL A 82 0.30 17.17 21.06
C VAL A 82 -0.96 17.41 20.23
N GLU A 83 -0.84 17.85 18.97
CA GLU A 83 -1.98 18.02 18.07
C GLU A 83 -2.78 16.73 17.88
N ARG A 84 -2.08 15.60 17.71
CA ARG A 84 -2.74 14.28 17.60
C ARG A 84 -3.44 13.88 18.89
N ALA A 85 -2.86 14.21 20.04
CA ALA A 85 -3.47 13.95 21.34
C ALA A 85 -4.73 14.80 21.57
N ASP A 86 -4.73 16.06 21.17
CA ASP A 86 -5.91 16.93 21.27
C ASP A 86 -7.08 16.39 20.45
N VAL A 87 -6.83 15.94 19.21
CA VAL A 87 -7.85 15.29 18.36
C VAL A 87 -8.37 13.98 18.99
N LEU A 88 -7.51 13.21 19.67
CA LEU A 88 -7.92 11.99 20.38
C LEU A 88 -8.76 12.30 21.63
N VAL A 89 -8.45 13.39 22.34
CA VAL A 89 -9.18 13.84 23.53
C VAL A 89 -10.56 14.38 23.14
N GLU A 90 -10.68 15.14 22.04
CA GLU A 90 -11.95 15.65 21.52
C GLU A 90 -12.93 14.54 21.11
N ARG A 91 -12.40 13.40 20.64
CA ARG A 91 -13.20 12.22 20.24
C ARG A 91 -13.70 11.37 21.41
N SER A 92 -13.56 11.84 22.66
CA SER A 92 -13.98 11.13 23.88
C SER A 92 -13.36 9.72 24.02
N HIS A 93 -12.07 9.61 23.70
CA HIS A 93 -11.32 8.36 23.79
C HIS A 93 -11.26 7.81 25.23
N SER A 94 -11.33 6.49 25.39
CA SER A 94 -11.34 5.82 26.70
C SER A 94 -10.11 6.15 27.59
N PHE A 95 -9.00 6.56 26.96
CA PHE A 95 -7.73 6.92 27.62
C PHE A 95 -7.40 8.42 27.58
N ALA A 96 -8.36 9.28 27.21
CA ALA A 96 -8.16 10.73 27.10
C ALA A 96 -7.49 11.41 28.31
N PRO A 97 -7.80 11.06 29.59
CA PRO A 97 -7.16 11.68 30.75
C PRO A 97 -5.64 11.40 30.81
N LEU A 98 -5.26 10.17 30.45
CA LEU A 98 -3.88 9.70 30.53
C LEU A 98 -3.05 10.23 29.36
N ILE A 99 -3.65 10.35 28.18
CA ILE A 99 -3.04 11.01 27.02
C ILE A 99 -2.76 12.48 27.32
N LYS A 100 -3.73 13.18 27.91
CA LYS A 100 -3.60 14.61 28.27
C LYS A 100 -2.52 14.85 29.32
N ASP A 101 -2.46 14.05 30.38
CA ASP A 101 -1.39 14.13 31.38
C ASP A 101 -0.01 13.91 30.77
N THR A 102 0.12 12.88 29.91
CA THR A 102 1.37 12.55 29.23
C THR A 102 1.81 13.68 28.27
N CYS A 103 0.87 14.28 27.53
CA CYS A 103 1.15 15.44 26.66
C CYS A 103 1.62 16.66 27.43
N ASN A 104 0.95 17.01 28.53
CA ASN A 104 1.34 18.16 29.33
C ASN A 104 2.75 18.00 29.92
N ARG A 105 3.06 16.78 30.39
CA ARG A 105 4.40 16.45 30.89
C ARG A 105 5.46 16.50 29.79
N LEU A 106 5.13 16.00 28.60
CA LEU A 106 6.03 16.02 27.44
C LEU A 106 6.31 17.46 26.98
N ASP A 107 5.28 18.28 26.85
CA ASP A 107 5.41 19.65 26.38
C ASP A 107 6.15 20.53 27.42
N SER A 108 5.81 20.40 28.70
CA SER A 108 6.55 21.10 29.77
C SER A 108 8.02 20.65 29.84
N GLY A 109 8.29 19.35 29.87
CA GLY A 109 9.65 18.82 30.00
C GLY A 109 10.52 19.15 28.79
N PHE A 110 9.97 19.07 27.57
CA PHE A 110 10.71 19.43 26.36
C PHE A 110 10.95 20.93 26.26
N ASN A 111 9.99 21.78 26.67
CA ASN A 111 10.17 23.23 26.66
C ASN A 111 11.20 23.68 27.71
N ASP A 112 11.23 23.06 28.90
CA ASP A 112 12.24 23.33 29.92
C ASP A 112 13.65 22.95 29.43
N PHE A 113 13.79 21.77 28.81
CA PHE A 113 15.05 21.33 28.19
C PHE A 113 15.48 22.27 27.04
N PHE A 114 14.55 22.65 26.18
CA PHE A 114 14.79 23.58 25.08
C PHE A 114 15.29 24.94 25.60
N GLN A 115 14.63 25.50 26.62
CA GLN A 115 15.05 26.77 27.23
C GLN A 115 16.42 26.68 27.90
N LYS A 116 16.75 25.54 28.53
CA LYS A 116 18.08 25.28 29.12
C LYS A 116 19.18 25.33 28.06
N ILE A 117 18.97 24.68 26.90
CA ILE A 117 19.91 24.72 25.75
C ILE A 117 20.04 26.13 25.17
N MET A 118 18.93 26.85 25.02
CA MET A 118 18.95 28.22 24.47
C MET A 118 19.66 29.21 25.41
N ARG A 119 19.65 28.97 26.73
CA ARG A 119 20.40 29.78 27.71
C ARG A 119 21.91 29.57 27.59
N ILE A 120 22.37 28.35 27.29
CA ILE A 120 23.80 28.05 27.08
C ILE A 120 24.35 28.80 25.86
N ASN A 121 23.52 28.97 24.83
CA ASN A 121 23.85 29.73 23.63
C ASN A 121 24.01 31.25 23.88
N ASN A 122 23.48 31.79 24.98
CA ASN A 122 23.42 33.24 25.23
C ASN A 122 24.63 33.81 25.99
N LYS A 123 25.84 33.54 25.47
CA LYS A 123 26.95 34.51 25.57
C LYS A 123 27.10 35.18 24.21
N GLU A 124 26.41 36.32 24.09
CA GLU A 124 26.36 37.26 22.96
C GLU A 124 25.49 36.85 21.75
N GLU A 125 24.17 37.00 21.88
CA GLU A 125 23.42 38.10 21.23
C GLU A 125 21.96 38.09 21.70
N ILE A 126 21.62 39.06 22.54
CA ILE A 126 20.23 39.37 22.93
C ILE A 126 19.74 40.55 22.09
N ASP A 127 18.49 40.43 21.65
CA ASP A 127 17.55 41.49 21.27
C ASP A 127 17.78 42.23 19.97
N LYS A 128 17.22 41.67 18.90
CA LYS A 128 16.20 42.38 18.10
C LYS A 128 15.13 41.38 17.63
N GLU A 129 14.13 41.10 18.48
CA GLU A 129 12.70 41.07 18.12
C GLU A 129 11.85 40.40 19.22
N ALA A 130 11.79 41.04 20.38
CA ALA A 130 10.63 40.93 21.26
C ALA A 130 10.12 42.35 21.54
N GLY A 131 9.27 42.88 20.65
CA GLY A 131 8.53 44.10 20.97
C GLY A 131 8.11 45.00 19.83
N ARG A 132 7.59 44.49 18.70
CA ARG A 132 6.67 45.24 17.85
C ARG A 132 5.73 44.30 17.10
N LYS A 133 4.43 44.52 17.35
CA LYS A 133 3.24 44.02 16.66
C LYS A 133 3.47 43.31 15.33
N SER A 134 2.92 42.10 15.23
CA SER A 134 2.48 41.44 14.00
C SER A 134 3.53 41.38 12.89
N ASP A 135 4.38 40.36 12.91
CA ASP A 135 5.10 39.93 11.70
C ASP A 135 5.02 38.40 11.57
N SER A 136 3.80 37.91 11.31
CA SER A 136 3.53 36.51 10.94
C SER A 136 4.22 36.09 9.64
N SER A 137 4.89 37.00 8.93
CA SER A 137 5.20 36.83 7.50
C SER A 137 6.54 36.16 7.19
N LEU A 138 7.50 36.06 8.11
CA LEU A 138 8.85 35.50 7.83
C LEU A 138 9.02 34.05 8.28
N GLU A 139 8.52 33.68 9.47
CA GLU A 139 8.46 32.28 9.90
C GLU A 139 7.47 31.48 9.05
N GLU A 140 6.31 32.06 8.68
CA GLU A 140 5.42 31.47 7.69
C GLU A 140 6.10 31.26 6.34
N LYS A 141 6.99 32.17 5.89
CA LYS A 141 7.68 32.02 4.60
C LYS A 141 8.68 30.87 4.58
N LEU A 142 9.43 30.66 5.65
CA LEU A 142 10.40 29.57 5.76
C LEU A 142 9.70 28.21 5.94
N GLU A 143 8.66 28.13 6.77
CA GLU A 143 7.83 26.92 6.89
C GLU A 143 7.07 26.62 5.59
N GLN A 144 6.55 27.64 4.89
CA GLN A 144 5.95 27.48 3.56
C GLN A 144 6.98 27.03 2.52
N GLN A 145 8.23 27.50 2.60
CA GLN A 145 9.28 27.10 1.67
C GLN A 145 9.70 25.64 1.86
N GLU A 146 9.88 25.17 3.10
CA GLU A 146 10.14 23.75 3.40
C GLU A 146 8.95 22.85 3.09
N LEU A 147 7.72 23.29 3.40
CA LEU A 147 6.49 22.59 3.04
C LEU A 147 6.34 22.50 1.52
N ASN A 148 6.66 23.57 0.79
CA ASN A 148 6.63 23.60 -0.68
C ASN A 148 7.71 22.69 -1.27
N GLU A 149 8.90 22.60 -0.68
CA GLU A 149 9.93 21.65 -1.11
C GLU A 149 9.53 20.19 -0.85
N GLY A 150 8.93 19.90 0.33
CA GLY A 150 8.37 18.58 0.64
C GLY A 150 7.24 18.20 -0.31
N LYS A 151 6.32 19.12 -0.59
CA LYS A 151 5.24 18.95 -1.57
C LYS A 151 5.76 18.74 -2.99
N ARG A 152 6.81 19.47 -3.39
CA ARG A 152 7.47 19.30 -4.70
C ARG A 152 8.16 17.94 -4.82
N LYS A 153 8.84 17.48 -3.78
CA LYS A 153 9.45 16.12 -3.74
C LYS A 153 8.38 15.03 -3.82
N ALA A 154 7.29 15.17 -3.07
CA ALA A 154 6.16 14.23 -3.12
C ALA A 154 5.49 14.20 -4.50
N ALA A 155 5.27 15.37 -5.12
CA ALA A 155 4.71 15.46 -6.47
C ALA A 155 5.57 14.75 -7.52
N LYS A 156 6.89 14.99 -7.50
CA LYS A 156 7.83 14.29 -8.38
C LYS A 156 7.83 12.78 -8.16
N GLN A 157 7.73 12.34 -6.90
CA GLN A 157 7.66 10.92 -6.58
C GLN A 157 6.35 10.28 -7.09
N ARG A 158 5.22 10.98 -7.00
CA ARG A 158 3.93 10.51 -7.56
C ARG A 158 4.02 10.34 -9.07
N GLU A 159 4.59 11.31 -9.77
CA GLU A 159 4.82 11.24 -11.23
C GLU A 159 5.68 10.04 -11.61
N LEU A 160 6.76 9.77 -10.88
CA LEU A 160 7.61 8.59 -11.11
C LEU A 160 6.86 7.27 -10.91
N ILE A 161 6.05 7.16 -9.85
CA ILE A 161 5.26 5.95 -9.57
C ILE A 161 4.19 5.75 -10.65
N PHE A 162 3.55 6.81 -11.09
CA PHE A 162 2.53 6.76 -12.14
C PHE A 162 3.15 6.41 -13.51
N ASN A 163 4.29 6.99 -13.85
CA ASN A 163 5.05 6.62 -15.04
C ASN A 163 5.50 5.15 -14.98
N GLU A 164 5.91 4.65 -13.81
CA GLU A 164 6.19 3.21 -13.62
C GLU A 164 4.93 2.38 -13.88
N LEU A 165 3.76 2.79 -13.37
CA LEU A 165 2.48 2.10 -13.60
C LEU A 165 2.15 2.00 -15.09
N LEU A 166 2.17 3.13 -15.82
CA LEU A 166 1.89 3.17 -17.26
C LEU A 166 2.89 2.36 -18.09
N ASN A 167 4.18 2.55 -17.86
CA ASN A 167 5.21 1.85 -18.62
C ASN A 167 5.14 0.33 -18.40
N THR A 168 4.94 -0.09 -17.16
CA THR A 168 4.78 -1.51 -16.85
C THR A 168 3.44 -2.07 -17.33
N GLU A 169 2.41 -1.23 -17.50
CA GLU A 169 1.14 -1.63 -18.11
C GLU A 169 1.28 -1.91 -19.60
N ARG A 170 1.94 -1.02 -20.34
CA ARG A 170 2.25 -1.20 -21.76
C ARG A 170 3.06 -2.49 -21.98
N ALA A 171 4.10 -2.68 -21.18
CA ALA A 171 4.91 -3.89 -21.23
C ALA A 171 4.11 -5.16 -20.88
N TYR A 172 3.14 -5.07 -19.97
CA TYR A 172 2.25 -6.18 -19.63
C TYR A 172 1.31 -6.52 -20.79
N VAL A 173 0.63 -5.53 -21.39
CA VAL A 173 -0.22 -5.71 -22.57
C VAL A 173 0.55 -6.31 -23.74
N ASP A 174 1.76 -5.81 -24.01
CA ASP A 174 2.63 -6.34 -25.06
C ASP A 174 3.06 -7.79 -24.78
N SER A 175 3.34 -8.12 -23.51
CA SER A 175 3.67 -9.49 -23.12
C SER A 175 2.50 -10.44 -23.37
N LEU A 176 1.28 -10.05 -23.00
CA LEU A 176 0.08 -10.86 -23.27
C LEU A 176 -0.18 -10.98 -24.77
N SER A 177 0.00 -9.90 -25.53
CA SER A 177 -0.09 -9.92 -27.00
C SER A 177 0.86 -10.95 -27.61
N LYS A 178 2.13 -11.00 -27.17
CA LYS A 178 3.12 -12.00 -27.63
C LYS A 178 2.69 -13.42 -27.31
N CYS A 179 2.19 -13.66 -26.10
CA CYS A 179 1.70 -14.99 -25.72
C CYS A 179 0.54 -15.45 -26.62
N ILE A 180 -0.44 -14.57 -26.83
CA ILE A 180 -1.61 -14.85 -27.66
C ILE A 180 -1.21 -15.02 -29.13
N GLN A 181 -0.34 -14.16 -29.66
CA GLN A 181 0.06 -14.19 -31.06
C GLN A 181 0.92 -15.40 -31.40
N HIS A 182 1.89 -15.74 -30.54
CA HIS A 182 2.90 -16.75 -30.88
C HIS A 182 2.59 -18.13 -30.31
N TYR A 183 2.07 -18.24 -29.08
CA TYR A 183 1.75 -19.56 -28.53
C TYR A 183 0.34 -20.00 -28.90
N LEU A 184 -0.67 -19.20 -28.54
CA LEU A 184 -2.06 -19.52 -28.86
C LEU A 184 -2.33 -19.43 -30.37
N GLY A 185 -1.73 -18.45 -31.05
CA GLY A 185 -1.84 -18.28 -32.49
C GLY A 185 -1.31 -19.47 -33.27
N GLU A 186 -0.12 -19.99 -32.94
CA GLU A 186 0.43 -21.20 -33.59
C GLU A 186 -0.45 -22.42 -33.35
N MET A 187 -0.98 -22.61 -32.14
CA MET A 187 -1.90 -23.72 -31.86
C MET A 187 -3.20 -23.63 -32.67
N LYS A 188 -3.74 -22.42 -32.85
CA LYS A 188 -4.97 -22.18 -33.63
C LYS A 188 -4.73 -22.28 -35.14
N GLN A 189 -3.57 -21.83 -35.64
CA GLN A 189 -3.26 -21.75 -37.07
C GLN A 189 -2.70 -23.05 -37.64
N HIS A 190 -1.97 -23.83 -36.82
CA HIS A 190 -1.32 -25.09 -37.20
C HIS A 190 -1.81 -26.25 -36.33
N PRO A 191 -3.12 -26.57 -36.33
CA PRO A 191 -3.67 -27.63 -35.48
C PRO A 191 -3.09 -29.02 -35.80
N GLU A 192 -2.54 -29.24 -36.99
CA GLU A 192 -1.82 -30.45 -37.39
C GLU A 192 -0.49 -30.62 -36.64
N GLU A 193 0.17 -29.53 -36.26
CA GLU A 193 1.44 -29.54 -35.53
C GLU A 193 1.23 -29.65 -34.01
N VAL A 194 0.00 -29.41 -33.54
CA VAL A 194 -0.36 -29.52 -32.11
C VAL A 194 -0.30 -30.99 -31.67
N PRO A 195 0.49 -31.31 -30.62
CA PRO A 195 0.54 -32.66 -30.06
C PRO A 195 -0.84 -33.16 -29.64
N GLU A 196 -1.13 -34.43 -29.89
CA GLU A 196 -2.44 -35.04 -29.59
C GLU A 196 -2.89 -34.83 -28.14
N PHE A 197 -1.94 -34.84 -27.19
CA PHE A 197 -2.22 -34.58 -25.78
C PHE A 197 -2.77 -33.17 -25.49
N LEU A 198 -2.42 -32.18 -26.31
CA LEU A 198 -2.78 -30.75 -26.15
C LEU A 198 -3.92 -30.30 -27.08
N ARG A 199 -4.28 -31.11 -28.07
CA ARG A 199 -5.32 -30.79 -29.05
C ARG A 199 -6.66 -30.52 -28.35
N ASN A 200 -7.32 -29.42 -28.71
CA ASN A 200 -8.59 -28.97 -28.12
C ASN A 200 -8.52 -28.62 -26.63
N LYS A 201 -7.32 -28.39 -26.07
CA LYS A 201 -7.11 -27.97 -24.67
C LYS A 201 -6.58 -26.55 -24.55
N GLU A 202 -6.72 -25.74 -25.60
CA GLU A 202 -6.24 -24.36 -25.66
C GLU A 202 -6.89 -23.51 -24.56
N SER A 203 -8.19 -23.68 -24.32
CA SER A 203 -8.92 -22.97 -23.26
C SER A 203 -8.46 -23.33 -21.85
N ILE A 204 -7.94 -24.54 -21.63
CA ILE A 204 -7.38 -24.97 -20.34
C ILE A 204 -5.96 -24.43 -20.17
N LEU A 205 -5.20 -24.38 -21.28
CA LEU A 205 -3.80 -23.98 -21.28
C LEU A 205 -3.60 -22.46 -21.19
N PHE A 206 -4.43 -21.70 -21.91
CA PHE A 206 -4.33 -20.24 -21.96
C PHE A 206 -5.38 -19.55 -21.09
N LEU A 207 -6.27 -20.31 -20.45
CA LEU A 207 -7.28 -19.78 -19.55
C LEU A 207 -8.10 -18.68 -20.25
N ASN A 208 -8.50 -17.64 -19.52
CA ASN A 208 -9.14 -16.44 -20.05
C ASN A 208 -8.12 -15.31 -20.33
N ILE A 209 -6.92 -15.65 -20.83
CA ILE A 209 -5.87 -14.65 -21.12
C ILE A 209 -6.26 -13.68 -22.25
N GLU A 210 -7.07 -14.13 -23.21
CA GLU A 210 -7.57 -13.28 -24.31
C GLU A 210 -8.50 -12.19 -23.76
N GLU A 211 -9.37 -12.54 -22.81
CA GLU A 211 -10.28 -11.61 -22.13
C GLU A 211 -9.52 -10.59 -21.28
N ILE A 212 -8.55 -11.05 -20.48
CA ILE A 212 -7.67 -10.16 -19.70
C ILE A 212 -6.93 -9.21 -20.64
N HIS A 213 -6.28 -9.73 -21.68
CA HIS A 213 -5.56 -8.90 -22.64
C HIS A 213 -6.47 -7.87 -23.31
N ASN A 214 -7.68 -8.27 -23.73
CA ASN A 214 -8.63 -7.38 -24.36
C ASN A 214 -9.09 -6.26 -23.41
N PHE A 215 -9.37 -6.60 -22.15
CA PHE A 215 -9.70 -5.62 -21.12
C PHE A 215 -8.55 -4.62 -20.90
N HIS A 216 -7.32 -5.13 -20.71
CA HIS A 216 -6.16 -4.28 -20.46
C HIS A 216 -5.82 -3.38 -21.65
N LYS A 217 -5.76 -3.94 -22.87
CA LYS A 217 -5.38 -3.22 -24.09
C LYS A 217 -6.42 -2.19 -24.53
N ASN A 218 -7.70 -2.56 -24.50
CA ASN A 218 -8.74 -1.76 -25.14
C ASN A 218 -9.47 -0.82 -24.18
N LEU A 219 -9.44 -1.09 -22.87
CA LEU A 219 -10.16 -0.32 -21.87
C LEU A 219 -9.20 0.25 -20.83
N PHE A 220 -8.55 -0.60 -20.02
CA PHE A 220 -7.84 -0.16 -18.82
C PHE A 220 -6.62 0.72 -19.12
N LEU A 221 -5.74 0.31 -20.06
CA LEU A 221 -4.57 1.11 -20.43
C LEU A 221 -4.97 2.48 -20.99
N LYS A 222 -5.99 2.54 -21.85
CA LYS A 222 -6.49 3.81 -22.41
C LYS A 222 -7.09 4.71 -21.35
N ASP A 223 -7.70 4.13 -20.32
CA ASP A 223 -8.28 4.90 -19.22
C ASP A 223 -7.18 5.38 -18.27
N LEU A 224 -6.16 4.56 -17.98
CA LEU A 224 -4.97 4.97 -17.23
C LEU A 224 -4.25 6.15 -17.89
N GLU A 225 -4.09 6.15 -19.21
CA GLU A 225 -3.45 7.25 -19.96
C GLU A 225 -4.14 8.60 -19.76
N ARG A 226 -5.43 8.62 -19.39
CA ARG A 226 -6.15 9.88 -19.11
C ARG A 226 -5.75 10.54 -17.80
N TYR A 227 -5.12 9.80 -16.88
CA TYR A 227 -4.68 10.30 -15.57
C TYR A 227 -3.22 10.75 -15.58
N GLU A 228 -2.59 10.88 -16.76
CA GLU A 228 -1.19 11.34 -16.90
C GLU A 228 -0.96 12.72 -16.28
N ASP A 229 -1.92 13.62 -16.44
CA ASP A 229 -1.88 14.97 -15.86
C ASP A 229 -2.39 15.02 -14.40
N SER A 230 -2.95 13.93 -13.87
CA SER A 230 -3.51 13.88 -12.51
C SER A 230 -3.33 12.51 -11.82
N PRO A 231 -2.08 12.15 -11.44
CA PRO A 231 -1.76 10.86 -10.84
C PRO A 231 -2.50 10.53 -9.54
N GLU A 232 -2.85 11.56 -8.74
CA GLU A 232 -3.60 11.41 -7.50
C GLU A 232 -5.01 10.82 -7.69
N ASP A 233 -5.61 10.97 -8.86
CA ASP A 233 -6.96 10.50 -9.14
C ASP A 233 -7.00 9.13 -9.81
N VAL A 234 -5.83 8.52 -10.08
CA VAL A 234 -5.75 7.19 -10.72
C VAL A 234 -6.50 6.10 -9.94
N GLY A 235 -6.72 6.29 -8.64
CA GLY A 235 -7.54 5.39 -7.82
C GLY A 235 -8.95 5.19 -8.39
N HIS A 236 -9.56 6.24 -8.94
CA HIS A 236 -10.88 6.19 -9.55
C HIS A 236 -10.92 5.27 -10.78
N CYS A 237 -9.82 5.19 -11.54
CA CYS A 237 -9.69 4.23 -12.64
C CYS A 237 -9.84 2.78 -12.14
N PHE A 238 -9.16 2.43 -11.04
CA PHE A 238 -9.27 1.09 -10.46
C PHE A 238 -10.67 0.79 -9.93
N VAL A 239 -11.29 1.74 -9.23
CA VAL A 239 -12.65 1.59 -8.68
C VAL A 239 -13.68 1.43 -9.79
N THR A 240 -13.58 2.21 -10.87
CA THR A 240 -14.46 2.13 -12.05
C THR A 240 -14.45 0.72 -12.66
N TRP A 241 -13.28 0.09 -12.74
CA TRP A 241 -13.09 -1.23 -13.35
C TRP A 241 -13.08 -2.39 -12.35
N ALA A 242 -13.48 -2.15 -11.09
CA ALA A 242 -13.44 -3.14 -10.00
C ALA A 242 -14.08 -4.48 -10.36
N LYS A 243 -15.26 -4.43 -10.98
CA LYS A 243 -16.03 -5.62 -11.35
C LYS A 243 -15.27 -6.48 -12.37
N GLN A 244 -14.62 -5.86 -13.35
CA GLN A 244 -13.85 -6.51 -14.41
C GLN A 244 -12.60 -7.17 -13.83
N PHE A 245 -11.91 -6.50 -12.91
CA PHE A 245 -10.80 -7.09 -12.17
C PHE A 245 -11.24 -8.35 -11.41
N HIS A 246 -12.36 -8.28 -10.66
CA HIS A 246 -12.86 -9.46 -9.96
C HIS A 246 -13.24 -10.59 -10.92
N ILE A 247 -14.01 -10.32 -11.98
CA ILE A 247 -14.45 -11.36 -12.92
C ILE A 247 -13.26 -12.05 -13.57
N TYR A 248 -12.38 -11.29 -14.22
CA TYR A 248 -11.33 -11.88 -15.05
C TYR A 248 -10.23 -12.55 -14.22
N TYR A 249 -9.77 -11.91 -13.13
CA TYR A 249 -8.65 -12.44 -12.36
C TYR A 249 -9.04 -13.55 -11.39
N VAL A 250 -10.26 -13.55 -10.82
CA VAL A 250 -10.71 -14.66 -9.99
C VAL A 250 -10.86 -15.93 -10.83
N GLU A 251 -11.42 -15.83 -12.03
CA GLU A 251 -11.53 -16.94 -12.97
C GLU A 251 -10.15 -17.45 -13.41
N TYR A 252 -9.23 -16.55 -13.78
CA TYR A 252 -7.87 -16.92 -14.18
C TYR A 252 -7.15 -17.69 -13.08
N CYS A 253 -7.15 -17.15 -11.86
CA CYS A 253 -6.48 -17.78 -10.72
C CYS A 253 -7.12 -19.12 -10.35
N LYS A 254 -8.46 -19.23 -10.40
CA LYS A 254 -9.18 -20.48 -10.11
C LYS A 254 -8.75 -21.60 -11.04
N ASN A 255 -8.63 -21.32 -12.33
CA ASN A 255 -8.30 -22.33 -13.34
C ASN A 255 -6.79 -22.58 -13.51
N ASN A 256 -5.95 -21.75 -12.88
CA ASN A 256 -4.49 -21.81 -13.00
C ASN A 256 -3.90 -23.16 -12.55
N GLU A 257 -4.44 -23.79 -11.51
CA GLU A 257 -3.93 -25.09 -11.05
C GLU A 257 -4.07 -26.17 -12.13
N THR A 258 -5.19 -26.19 -12.85
CA THR A 258 -5.46 -27.12 -13.96
C THR A 258 -4.51 -26.86 -15.13
N CYS A 259 -4.25 -25.59 -15.45
CA CYS A 259 -3.26 -25.19 -16.44
C CYS A 259 -1.86 -25.69 -16.10
N ILE A 260 -1.40 -25.45 -14.86
CA ILE A 260 -0.07 -25.89 -14.37
C ILE A 260 0.04 -27.43 -14.42
N LYS A 261 -1.01 -28.15 -14.02
CA LYS A 261 -1.07 -29.62 -14.11
C LYS A 261 -0.91 -30.09 -15.55
N LEU A 262 -1.63 -29.48 -16.51
CA LEU A 262 -1.55 -29.83 -17.93
C LEU A 262 -0.16 -29.58 -18.50
N LEU A 263 0.45 -28.42 -18.19
CA LEU A 263 1.80 -28.05 -18.62
C LEU A 263 2.87 -28.97 -18.04
N THR A 264 2.73 -29.38 -16.77
CA THR A 264 3.70 -30.27 -16.10
C THR A 264 3.61 -31.71 -16.62
N GLN A 265 2.41 -32.16 -16.98
CA GLN A 265 2.18 -33.48 -17.59
C GLN A 265 2.68 -33.53 -19.04
N TYR A 266 2.64 -32.41 -19.74
CA TYR A 266 3.19 -32.31 -21.08
C TYR A 266 4.73 -32.38 -21.05
N ARG A 267 5.30 -33.38 -21.72
CA ARG A 267 6.76 -33.63 -21.80
C ARG A 267 7.34 -33.43 -23.20
N GLY A 268 6.58 -32.84 -24.12
CA GLY A 268 7.00 -32.70 -25.51
C GLY A 268 7.70 -31.36 -25.82
N PRO A 269 8.35 -31.24 -26.99
CA PRO A 269 9.17 -30.08 -27.36
C PRO A 269 8.37 -28.96 -28.07
N TYR A 270 7.05 -29.04 -28.15
CA TYR A 270 6.23 -28.13 -28.97
C TYR A 270 6.41 -26.66 -28.56
N PHE A 271 6.27 -26.34 -27.27
CA PHE A 271 6.44 -24.97 -26.78
C PHE A 271 7.88 -24.46 -26.88
N GLU A 272 8.88 -25.34 -26.75
CA GLU A 272 10.30 -24.99 -26.94
C GLU A 272 10.56 -24.64 -28.41
N THR A 273 9.95 -25.37 -29.33
CA THR A 273 10.05 -25.11 -30.77
C THR A 273 9.49 -23.74 -31.13
N ILE A 274 8.30 -23.39 -30.62
CA ILE A 274 7.71 -22.05 -30.79
C ILE A 274 8.60 -20.98 -30.14
N GLN A 275 9.11 -21.25 -28.94
CA GLN A 275 10.00 -20.34 -28.22
C GLN A 275 11.24 -19.98 -29.06
N HIS A 276 11.90 -20.99 -29.64
CA HIS A 276 13.06 -20.80 -30.48
C HIS A 276 12.72 -20.14 -31.83
N LYS A 277 11.61 -20.51 -32.45
CA LYS A 277 11.13 -19.93 -33.73
C LYS A 277 10.93 -18.42 -33.64
N TYR A 278 10.33 -17.94 -32.54
CA TYR A 278 10.01 -16.53 -32.35
C TYR A 278 10.98 -15.76 -31.44
N GLN A 279 11.99 -16.43 -30.86
CA GLN A 279 12.95 -15.86 -29.91
C GLN A 279 12.25 -15.13 -28.73
N ILE A 280 11.25 -15.79 -28.15
CA ILE A 280 10.43 -15.27 -27.06
C ILE A 280 10.72 -15.97 -25.72
N ASP A 281 10.21 -15.41 -24.63
CA ASP A 281 10.28 -16.07 -23.32
C ASP A 281 9.43 -17.36 -23.29
N THR A 282 9.67 -18.22 -22.29
CA THR A 282 8.93 -19.48 -22.12
C THR A 282 7.43 -19.23 -21.90
N ILE A 283 6.58 -20.17 -22.33
CA ILE A 283 5.13 -20.09 -22.11
C ILE A 283 4.77 -19.87 -20.63
N ASN A 284 5.45 -20.56 -19.71
CA ASN A 284 5.25 -20.43 -18.27
C ASN A 284 5.49 -18.99 -17.77
N SER A 285 6.49 -18.30 -18.34
CA SER A 285 6.81 -16.92 -17.98
C SER A 285 5.73 -15.93 -18.39
N TYR A 286 4.94 -16.24 -19.43
CA TYR A 286 3.80 -15.44 -19.86
C TYR A 286 2.55 -15.73 -19.03
N LEU A 287 2.26 -17.00 -18.78
CA LEU A 287 1.06 -17.42 -18.05
C LEU A 287 1.08 -17.01 -16.56
N ILE A 288 2.25 -16.75 -15.97
CA ILE A 288 2.34 -16.22 -14.61
C ILE A 288 2.11 -14.69 -14.53
N LYS A 289 2.19 -13.96 -15.66
CA LYS A 289 2.13 -12.49 -15.67
C LYS A 289 0.82 -11.93 -15.11
N PRO A 290 -0.38 -12.47 -15.38
CA PRO A 290 -1.60 -11.96 -14.76
C PRO A 290 -1.58 -12.02 -13.22
N VAL A 291 -1.13 -13.14 -12.66
CA VAL A 291 -0.99 -13.30 -11.19
C VAL A 291 0.04 -12.32 -10.61
N GLN A 292 1.12 -12.04 -11.34
CA GLN A 292 2.11 -11.04 -10.94
C GLN A 292 1.59 -9.60 -11.10
N ARG A 293 0.78 -9.34 -12.13
CA ARG A 293 0.29 -7.99 -12.42
C ARG A 293 -0.68 -7.52 -11.35
N ILE A 294 -1.61 -8.39 -10.94
CA ILE A 294 -2.61 -8.04 -9.94
C ILE A 294 -1.97 -7.70 -8.58
N THR A 295 -0.89 -8.39 -8.20
CA THR A 295 -0.13 -8.08 -6.98
C THR A 295 0.76 -6.85 -7.12
N LYS A 296 1.26 -6.57 -8.33
CA LYS A 296 2.04 -5.35 -8.59
C LYS A 296 1.19 -4.08 -8.47
N TYR A 297 -0.10 -4.11 -8.82
CA TYR A 297 -0.98 -2.96 -8.61
C TYR A 297 -1.12 -2.57 -7.14
N GLU A 298 -1.25 -3.56 -6.25
CA GLU A 298 -1.25 -3.33 -4.80
C GLU A 298 -0.01 -2.54 -4.35
N LEU A 299 1.17 -2.98 -4.78
CA LEU A 299 2.44 -2.33 -4.40
C LEU A 299 2.59 -0.91 -4.97
N LEU A 300 2.14 -0.70 -6.21
CA LEU A 300 2.19 0.62 -6.85
C LEU A 300 1.23 1.59 -6.19
N LEU A 301 -0.01 1.17 -5.91
CA LEU A 301 -0.99 1.99 -5.21
C LEU A 301 -0.59 2.26 -3.76
N GLN A 302 -0.01 1.29 -3.05
CA GLN A 302 0.54 1.51 -1.71
C GLN A 302 1.63 2.59 -1.71
N ARG A 303 2.57 2.53 -2.67
CA ARG A 303 3.61 3.55 -2.84
C ARG A 303 2.99 4.90 -3.18
N LEU A 304 1.99 4.94 -4.06
CA LEU A 304 1.31 6.18 -4.44
C LEU A 304 0.60 6.81 -3.23
N MET A 305 -0.11 6.01 -2.43
CA MET A 305 -0.76 6.45 -1.18
C MET A 305 0.23 7.10 -0.22
N SER A 306 1.44 6.55 -0.08
CA SER A 306 2.47 7.11 0.81
C SER A 306 2.95 8.51 0.40
N CYS A 307 2.66 8.92 -0.85
CA CYS A 307 3.01 10.23 -1.42
C CYS A 307 1.81 11.17 -1.58
N CYS A 308 0.60 10.72 -1.24
CA CYS A 308 -0.64 11.50 -1.28
C CYS A 308 -1.02 11.96 0.14
N GLU A 309 -1.65 13.13 0.25
CA GLU A 309 -2.25 13.57 1.53
C GLU A 309 -3.44 12.63 1.85
N GLU A 310 -3.58 12.18 3.11
CA GLU A 310 -4.60 11.18 3.55
C GLU A 310 -6.06 11.53 3.19
N SER A 311 -6.32 12.78 2.77
CA SER A 311 -7.65 13.31 2.44
C SER A 311 -7.92 13.52 0.94
N LYS A 312 -6.97 13.20 0.05
CA LYS A 312 -7.12 13.44 -1.40
C LYS A 312 -7.07 12.14 -2.21
N GLY A 313 -8.14 11.91 -2.98
CA GLY A 313 -8.24 10.89 -4.03
C GLY A 313 -8.77 9.52 -3.56
N GLU A 314 -9.28 8.75 -4.50
CA GLU A 314 -9.78 7.38 -4.30
C GLU A 314 -8.63 6.33 -4.31
N VAL A 315 -7.38 6.76 -4.14
CA VAL A 315 -6.20 5.86 -4.19
C VAL A 315 -6.29 4.76 -3.14
N LYS A 316 -6.82 5.08 -1.95
CA LYS A 316 -7.06 4.11 -0.89
C LYS A 316 -8.08 3.05 -1.29
N GLU A 317 -9.17 3.46 -1.93
CA GLU A 317 -10.22 2.54 -2.38
C GLU A 317 -9.72 1.63 -3.50
N GLY A 318 -8.96 2.19 -4.44
CA GLY A 318 -8.24 1.43 -5.46
C GLY A 318 -7.24 0.43 -4.84
N TYR A 319 -6.50 0.83 -3.81
CA TYR A 319 -5.58 -0.06 -3.08
C TYR A 319 -6.32 -1.21 -2.39
N ASP A 320 -7.36 -0.90 -1.61
CA ASP A 320 -8.18 -1.90 -0.92
C ASP A 320 -8.81 -2.89 -1.91
N LEU A 321 -9.25 -2.40 -3.06
CA LEU A 321 -9.73 -3.23 -4.17
C LEU A 321 -8.63 -4.18 -4.67
N MET A 322 -7.42 -3.68 -4.96
CA MET A 322 -6.31 -4.51 -5.46
C MET A 322 -5.84 -5.53 -4.42
N CYS A 323 -5.91 -5.22 -3.12
CA CYS A 323 -5.71 -6.21 -2.06
C CYS A 323 -6.83 -7.27 -2.01
N SER A 324 -8.06 -6.92 -2.41
CA SER A 324 -9.21 -7.81 -2.35
C SER A 324 -9.24 -8.86 -3.47
N VAL A 325 -8.73 -8.55 -4.67
CA VAL A 325 -8.81 -9.44 -5.83
C VAL A 325 -8.04 -10.75 -5.61
N PRO A 326 -6.76 -10.74 -5.17
CA PRO A 326 -6.03 -11.97 -4.86
C PRO A 326 -6.68 -12.77 -3.73
N LYS A 327 -7.22 -12.09 -2.71
CA LYS A 327 -7.93 -12.75 -1.59
C LYS A 327 -9.17 -13.48 -2.09
N LYS A 328 -10.02 -12.82 -2.87
CA LYS A 328 -11.21 -13.46 -3.46
C LYS A 328 -10.86 -14.61 -4.39
N ALA A 329 -9.78 -14.47 -5.16
CA ALA A 329 -9.29 -15.56 -5.99
C ALA A 329 -8.88 -16.77 -5.15
N ASN A 330 -8.13 -16.54 -4.07
CA ASN A 330 -7.72 -17.58 -3.14
C ASN A 330 -8.93 -18.22 -2.43
N ASP A 331 -9.90 -17.41 -1.99
CA ASP A 331 -11.14 -17.88 -1.36
C ASP A 331 -11.96 -18.74 -2.34
N ALA A 332 -12.09 -18.30 -3.60
CA ALA A 332 -12.80 -19.04 -4.63
C ALA A 332 -12.11 -20.38 -4.97
N MET A 333 -10.78 -20.43 -4.95
CA MET A 333 -10.01 -21.68 -5.08
C MET A 333 -10.30 -22.63 -3.91
N HIS A 334 -10.25 -22.13 -2.68
CA HIS A 334 -10.56 -22.92 -1.49
C HIS A 334 -12.00 -23.45 -1.48
N LEU A 335 -12.97 -22.63 -1.91
CA LEU A 335 -14.36 -23.02 -2.03
C LEU A 335 -14.56 -24.11 -3.09
N SER A 336 -13.87 -24.05 -4.24
CA SER A 336 -13.99 -25.13 -5.24
C SER A 336 -13.52 -26.49 -4.74
N TYR A 337 -12.49 -26.55 -3.89
CA TYR A 337 -12.08 -27.82 -3.29
C TYR A 337 -13.14 -28.40 -2.35
N LEU A 338 -13.93 -27.55 -1.69
CA LEU A 338 -15.04 -28.00 -0.83
C LEU A 338 -16.21 -28.53 -1.65
N GLU A 339 -16.55 -27.86 -2.76
CA GLU A 339 -17.59 -28.33 -3.69
C GLU A 339 -17.21 -29.69 -4.32
N GLU A 340 -15.95 -29.88 -4.69
CA GLU A 340 -15.45 -31.16 -5.21
C GLU A 340 -15.57 -32.28 -4.14
N LEU A 341 -15.31 -31.97 -2.87
CA LEU A 341 -15.46 -32.92 -1.76
C LEU A 341 -16.93 -33.28 -1.51
N GLU A 342 -17.86 -32.33 -1.55
CA GLU A 342 -19.29 -32.60 -1.42
C GLU A 342 -19.81 -33.50 -2.56
N VAL A 343 -19.36 -33.27 -3.79
CA VAL A 343 -19.67 -34.13 -4.94
C VAL A 343 -19.07 -35.52 -4.78
N CYS A 344 -17.82 -35.64 -4.31
CA CYS A 344 -17.20 -36.94 -4.03
C CYS A 344 -17.94 -37.72 -2.94
N ILE A 345 -18.34 -37.06 -1.84
CA ILE A 345 -19.11 -37.68 -0.76
C ILE A 345 -20.49 -38.11 -1.28
N TYR A 346 -21.15 -37.27 -2.08
CA TYR A 346 -22.43 -37.59 -2.69
C TYR A 346 -22.35 -38.81 -3.62
N ILE A 347 -21.32 -38.87 -4.49
CA ILE A 347 -21.10 -40.01 -5.39
C ILE A 347 -20.76 -41.29 -4.61
N LEU A 348 -19.87 -41.21 -3.61
CA LEU A 348 -19.54 -42.35 -2.75
C LEU A 348 -20.77 -42.85 -1.98
N SER A 349 -21.64 -41.95 -1.52
CA SER A 349 -22.89 -42.31 -0.87
C SER A 349 -23.87 -43.04 -1.80
N LYS A 350 -23.79 -42.83 -3.12
CA LYS A 350 -24.59 -43.55 -4.13
C LYS A 350 -23.99 -44.88 -4.58
N ILE A 351 -22.71 -45.13 -4.33
CA ILE A 351 -22.04 -46.40 -4.66
C ILE A 351 -22.17 -47.41 -3.52
N VAL A 352 -22.42 -46.94 -2.29
CA VAL A 352 -22.55 -47.77 -1.08
C VAL A 352 -24.00 -48.22 -0.79
N TYR A 353 -24.96 -47.84 -1.63
CA TYR A 353 -26.33 -48.37 -1.67
C TYR A 353 -26.60 -49.02 -3.02
#